data_AF-A0AAD1MXB9-F1
#
_entry.id   AF-A0AAD1MXB9-F1
#
_cell.length_a   1.000
_cell.length_b   1.000
_cell.length_c   1.000
_cell.angle_alpha   90.00
_cell.angle_beta   90.00
_cell.angle_gamma   90.00
#
_symmetry.space_group_name_H-M   'P 1'
#
loop_
_entity.id
_entity.type
_entity.pdbx_description
1 polymer ?
#
loop_
_entity_poly.entity_id
_entity_poly.type
_entity_poly.pdbx_seq_one_letter_code
_entity_poly.pdbx_strand_id
1 'polypeptide(L)' 'MSIDNIVDIFRRVLNTSEVGTNSDFFELGGDSLLATRVLSAIARESGTELTYEDMVDGPTPDELFARVAAVV' A
#
# COMPACT_ATOMS: atom_id res chain seq x y z
N MET A 1 -9.42 -4.88 7.56
CA MET A 1 -8.65 -5.00 6.31
C MET A 1 -7.77 -6.24 6.40
N SER A 2 -7.50 -6.92 5.28
CA SER A 2 -6.55 -8.04 5.16
C SER A 2 -5.38 -7.65 4.24
N ILE A 3 -4.26 -8.36 4.31
CA ILE A 3 -3.08 -8.08 3.44
C ILE A 3 -3.41 -8.17 1.95
N ASP A 4 -4.28 -9.11 1.55
CA ASP A 4 -4.77 -9.25 0.17
C ASP A 4 -5.49 -7.99 -0.35
N ASN A 5 -6.13 -7.21 0.53
CA ASN A 5 -6.75 -5.95 0.12
C ASN A 5 -5.69 -4.95 -0.32
N ILE A 6 -4.56 -4.84 0.39
CA ILE A 6 -3.48 -3.92 0.04
C ILE A 6 -2.80 -4.37 -1.27
N VAL A 7 -2.59 -5.68 -1.44
CA VAL A 7 -2.10 -6.25 -2.71
C VAL A 7 -3.03 -5.86 -3.86
N ASP A 8 -4.34 -5.98 -3.68
CA ASP A 8 -5.31 -5.63 -4.73
C ASP A 8 -5.33 -4.13 -5.04
N ILE A 9 -5.19 -3.27 -4.02
CA ILE A 9 -5.02 -1.82 -4.20
C ILE A 9 -3.77 -1.53 -5.05
N PHE A 10 -2.63 -2.16 -4.74
CA PHE A 10 -1.41 -2.01 -5.52
C PHE A 10 -1.63 -2.43 -6.97
N ARG A 11 -2.24 -3.61 -7.21
CA ARG A 11 -2.53 -4.11 -8.57
C ARG A 11 -3.36 -3.11 -9.38
N ARG A 12 -4.39 -2.53 -8.76
CA ARG A 12 -5.27 -1.55 -9.40
C ARG A 12 -4.56 -0.23 -9.68
N VAL A 13 -3.75 0.26 -8.75
CA VAL A 13 -3.07 1.56 -8.88
C VAL A 13 -1.89 1.49 -9.85
N LEU A 14 -1.08 0.43 -9.77
CA LEU A 14 0.07 0.20 -10.65
C LEU A 14 -0.32 -0.41 -12.00
N ASN A 15 -1.58 -0.83 -12.15
CA ASN A 15 -2.10 -1.49 -13.36
C ASN A 15 -1.26 -2.73 -13.76
N THR A 16 -0.91 -3.56 -12.77
CA THR A 16 -0.14 -4.79 -12.95
C THR A 16 -0.71 -5.92 -12.10
N SER A 17 -0.66 -7.15 -12.59
CA SER A 17 -1.05 -8.34 -11.82
C SER A 17 0.10 -8.94 -11.00
N GLU A 18 1.35 -8.52 -11.25
CA GLU A 18 2.58 -9.04 -10.66
C GLU A 18 2.89 -8.45 -9.28
N VAL A 19 1.88 -8.33 -8.43
CA VAL A 19 2.03 -7.86 -7.04
C VAL A 19 1.85 -9.03 -6.08
N GLY A 20 2.85 -9.25 -5.23
CA GLY A 20 2.81 -10.11 -4.06
C GLY A 20 2.89 -9.30 -2.76
N THR A 21 2.88 -9.98 -1.61
CA THR A 21 2.88 -9.34 -0.29
C THR A 21 4.15 -8.54 0.00
N ASN A 22 5.28 -8.92 -0.59
CA ASN A 22 6.59 -8.30 -0.40
C ASN A 22 7.04 -7.53 -1.65
N SER A 23 6.13 -7.23 -2.58
CA SER A 23 6.46 -6.47 -3.78
C SER A 23 6.67 -5.01 -3.42
N ASP A 24 7.87 -4.50 -3.67
CA ASP A 24 8.20 -3.10 -3.48
C ASP A 24 7.43 -2.21 -4.47
N PHE A 25 6.73 -1.22 -3.93
CA PHE A 25 5.89 -0.30 -4.69
C PHE A 25 6.68 0.48 -5.75
N PHE A 26 7.88 0.94 -5.41
CA PHE A 26 8.71 1.79 -6.27
C PHE A 26 9.45 0.96 -7.33
N GLU A 27 9.89 -0.26 -6.99
CA GLU A 27 10.47 -1.20 -7.98
C GLU A 27 9.45 -1.60 -9.05
N LEU A 28 8.16 -1.64 -8.70
CA LEU A 28 7.06 -1.89 -9.64
C LEU A 28 6.67 -0.67 -10.49
N GLY A 29 7.39 0.45 -10.38
CA GLY A 29 7.14 1.67 -11.14
C GLY A 29 6.18 2.65 -10.45
N GLY A 30 5.96 2.50 -9.14
CA GLY A 30 5.22 3.45 -8.34
C GLY A 30 5.90 4.82 -8.26
N ASP A 31 5.09 5.88 -8.19
CA ASP A 31 5.54 7.26 -8.00
C ASP A 31 4.73 7.94 -6.87
N SER A 32 5.02 9.20 -6.56
CA SER A 32 4.37 9.94 -5.48
C SER A 32 2.85 10.12 -5.67
N LEU A 33 2.39 10.28 -6.91
CA LEU A 33 0.97 10.40 -7.22
C LEU A 33 0.27 9.05 -7.02
N LEU A 34 0.88 7.97 -7.49
CA LEU A 34 0.37 6.62 -7.29
C LEU A 34 0.40 6.23 -5.80
N ALA A 35 1.46 6.58 -5.07
CA ALA A 35 1.55 6.36 -3.63
C ALA A 35 0.39 7.04 -2.89
N THR A 36 0.11 8.31 -3.23
CA THR A 36 -1.02 9.04 -2.65
C THR A 36 -2.36 8.33 -2.89
N ARG A 37 -2.55 7.75 -4.08
CA ARG A 37 -3.76 6.98 -4.42
C ARG A 37 -3.87 5.70 -3.60
N VAL A 38 -2.76 4.97 -3.42
CA VAL A 38 -2.70 3.79 -2.56
C VAL A 38 -3.06 4.16 -1.12
N LEU A 39 -2.39 5.15 -0.55
CA LEU A 39 -2.60 5.59 0.84
C LEU A 39 -4.05 6.04 1.07
N SER A 40 -4.63 6.77 0.11
CA SER A 40 -6.04 7.19 0.17
C SER A 40 -7.02 5.99 0.11
N ALA A 41 -6.71 4.96 -0.69
CA ALA A 41 -7.52 3.75 -0.75
C ALA A 41 -7.43 2.94 0.56
N ILE A 42 -6.22 2.80 1.11
CA ILE A 42 -6.00 2.15 2.40
C ILE A 42 -6.78 2.88 3.50
N ALA A 43 -6.69 4.20 3.57
CA ALA A 43 -7.41 5.00 4.57
C ALA A 43 -8.93 4.82 4.45
N ARG A 44 -9.47 4.78 3.22
CA ARG A 44 -10.90 4.57 2.99
C ARG A 44 -11.39 3.18 3.42
N GLU A 45 -10.57 2.14 3.28
CA GLU A 45 -10.96 0.77 3.59
C GLU A 45 -10.63 0.34 5.03
N SER A 46 -9.60 0.92 5.63
CA SER A 46 -9.15 0.59 7.00
C SER A 46 -9.57 1.61 8.06
N GLY A 47 -9.81 2.87 7.66
CA GLY A 47 -9.98 3.99 8.59
C GLY A 47 -8.66 4.56 9.12
N THR A 48 -7.51 3.97 8.76
CA THR A 48 -6.18 4.40 9.21
C THR A 48 -5.50 5.25 8.15
N GLU A 49 -5.13 6.47 8.51
CA GLU A 49 -4.36 7.35 7.64
C GLU A 49 -2.86 7.03 7.76
N LEU A 50 -2.27 6.55 6.67
CA LEU A 50 -0.83 6.38 6.52
C LEU A 50 -0.23 7.58 5.77
N THR A 51 0.98 7.97 6.14
CA THR A 51 1.70 9.08 5.53
C THR A 51 2.53 8.63 4.32
N TYR A 52 3.01 9.60 3.54
CA TYR A 52 3.98 9.31 2.48
C TYR A 52 5.31 8.78 3.04
N GLU A 53 5.72 9.23 4.23
CA GLU A 53 6.90 8.67 4.92
C GLU A 53 6.70 7.19 5.24
N ASP A 54 5.50 6.77 5.66
CA ASP A 54 5.19 5.36 5.89
C ASP A 54 5.34 4.50 4.62
N MET A 55 4.94 5.05 3.47
CA MET A 55 5.11 4.39 2.17
C MET A 55 6.59 4.24 1.79
N VAL A 56 7.41 5.25 2.04
CA VAL A 56 8.84 5.21 1.69
C VAL A 56 9.62 4.32 2.65
N ASP A 57 9.26 4.31 3.93
CA ASP A 57 9.93 3.53 4.98
C ASP A 57 9.55 2.04 4.94
N GLY A 58 8.37 1.69 4.43
CA GLY A 58 7.93 0.31 4.21
C GLY A 58 7.10 0.17 2.94
N PRO A 59 7.74 0.10 1.76
CA PRO A 59 7.07 0.18 0.45
C PRO A 59 6.39 -1.12 0.01
N THR A 60 6.19 -2.10 0.89
CA THR A 60 5.55 -3.37 0.57
C THR A 60 4.15 -3.50 1.18
N PRO A 61 3.23 -4.28 0.55
CA PRO A 61 1.92 -4.56 1.14
C PRO A 61 1.97 -5.14 2.56
N ASP A 62 2.96 -5.98 2.88
CA ASP A 62 3.15 -6.56 4.21
C ASP A 62 3.49 -5.49 5.26
N GLU A 63 4.43 -4.61 4.95
CA GLU A 63 4.84 -3.52 5.87
C GLU A 63 3.71 -2.52 6.09
N LEU A 64 3.00 -2.12 5.03
CA LEU A 64 1.84 -1.25 5.14
C LEU A 64 0.71 -1.92 5.95
N PHE A 65 0.49 -3.21 5.76
CA PHE A 65 -0.49 -3.97 6.55
C PHE A 65 -0.12 -3.98 8.04
N ALA A 66 1.16 -4.22 8.36
CA ALA A 66 1.65 -4.21 9.74
C ALA A 66 1.41 -2.84 10.41
N ARG A 67 1.63 -1.74 9.69
CA ARG A 67 1.36 -0.38 10.21
C ARG A 67 -0.13 -0.15 10.45
N VAL A 68 -0.98 -0.56 9.52
CA VAL A 68 -2.45 -0.47 9.69
C VAL A 68 -2.91 -1.28 10.89
N ALA A 69 -2.37 -2.49 11.07
CA ALA A 69 -2.71 -3.39 12.17
C ALA A 69 -2.21 -2.91 13.54
N ALA A 70 -1.11 -2.15 13.58
CA ALA A 70 -0.54 -1.60 14.81
C ALA A 70 -1.34 -0.44 15.43
N VAL A 71 -2.25 0.18 14.66
CA VAL A 71 -3.06 1.34 15.09
C VAL A 71 -4.42 0.90 15.69
N VAL A 72 -4.67 -0.41 15.80
CA VAL A 72 -5.93 -1.01 16.27
C VAL A 72 -5.85 -1.52 17.70
#